data_AF-A0A4W5NMX4-F1
#
_entry.id   AF-A0A4W5NMX4-F1
#
_cell.length_a   1.000
_cell.length_b   1.000
_cell.length_c   1.000
_cell.angle_alpha   90.00
_cell.angle_beta   90.00
_cell.angle_gamma   90.00
#
_symmetry.space_group_name_H-M   'P 1'
#
loop_
_entity.id
_entity.type
_entity.pdbx_description
1 polymer ?
#
loop_
_entity_poly.entity_id
_entity_poly.type
_entity_poly.pdbx_seq_one_letter_code
_entity_poly.pdbx_strand_id
1 'polypeptide(L)'
;MSWKRNYFASGGGGGGPGGGLQGLITTPRTMASFAPSKGLSNEPGQNSCFLNSALQVLWHLDIFRRSFRQLTIHKCMEDSCIFCALKSIFAQFQFSSERVLPSDVLRSALAKTFQDKQRFQLGIMDDAAECFENLLMRIHVHISAETREDICTAKHCIPHQKFAMTLLEQCVCSSCGASSDPLPFIQMVHYISTTSLCNCGEVLRIRRVLMNSPEIVSIGLVWDSDHSDLAEDVIHSLGTCLHLGDVRECLQFQRFL
;
A
#
# COMPACT_ATOMS: atom_id res chain seq x y z
N MET A 1 9.74 -1.16 29.99
CA MET A 1 11.10 -1.54 29.55
C MET A 1 11.41 -0.74 28.30
N SER A 2 12.54 -0.04 28.33
CA SER A 2 12.94 1.01 27.38
C SER A 2 13.57 0.40 26.13
N TRP A 3 13.09 0.75 24.94
CA TRP A 3 13.78 0.47 23.69
C TRP A 3 14.08 1.78 22.97
N LYS A 4 15.19 2.41 23.35
CA LYS A 4 15.94 3.34 22.49
C LYS A 4 17.08 2.57 21.87
N ARG A 5 17.09 2.41 20.54
CA ARG A 5 18.34 2.27 19.79
C ARG A 5 18.18 2.86 18.40
N ASN A 6 18.74 4.07 18.26
CA ASN A 6 18.92 4.80 17.01
C ASN A 6 19.91 4.05 16.12
N TYR A 7 19.52 3.77 14.87
CA TYR A 7 20.46 3.55 13.77
C TYR A 7 20.24 4.63 12.72
N PHE A 8 20.79 5.81 12.97
CA PHE A 8 21.06 6.81 11.95
C PHE A 8 22.56 7.12 11.99
N ALA A 9 23.32 6.52 11.09
CA ALA A 9 24.68 6.95 10.78
C ALA A 9 24.68 7.48 9.34
N SER A 10 24.45 8.79 9.21
CA SER A 10 24.81 9.54 8.00
C SER A 10 26.31 9.81 8.06
N GLY A 11 27.10 9.14 7.22
CA GLY A 11 28.51 9.44 7.01
C GLY A 11 28.66 10.41 5.84
N GLY A 12 29.01 11.65 6.14
CA GLY A 12 29.45 12.64 5.15
C GLY A 12 30.91 13.06 5.41
N GLY A 13 31.66 13.27 4.32
CA GLY A 13 32.84 14.14 4.31
C GLY A 13 34.14 13.50 3.81
N GLY A 14 34.71 14.05 2.74
CA GLY A 14 36.13 13.86 2.38
C GLY A 14 36.45 14.12 0.91
N GLY A 15 36.71 15.38 0.54
CA GLY A 15 37.18 15.77 -0.80
C GLY A 15 38.70 15.62 -0.98
N GLY A 16 39.10 15.42 -2.24
CA GLY A 16 40.49 15.50 -2.72
C GLY A 16 40.52 15.68 -4.24
N PRO A 17 41.39 16.53 -4.83
CA PRO A 17 41.33 16.88 -6.24
C PRO A 17 42.32 16.06 -7.10
N GLY A 18 41.95 15.75 -8.35
CA GLY A 18 42.93 15.42 -9.39
C GLY A 18 42.41 14.58 -10.57
N GLY A 19 42.64 15.10 -11.79
CA GLY A 19 42.89 14.31 -13.02
C GLY A 19 41.68 13.86 -13.84
N GLY A 20 41.60 14.34 -15.09
CA GLY A 20 40.47 14.08 -16.00
C GLY A 20 40.61 12.89 -16.95
N LEU A 21 39.51 12.54 -17.61
CA LEU A 21 39.43 12.07 -18.99
C LEU A 21 37.95 12.07 -19.44
N GLN A 22 37.64 12.77 -20.53
CA GLN A 22 36.34 12.72 -21.20
C GLN A 22 36.09 11.31 -21.75
N GLY A 23 35.01 10.66 -21.31
CA GLY A 23 34.48 9.43 -21.90
C GLY A 23 32.96 9.44 -21.78
N LEU A 24 32.26 9.17 -22.87
CA LEU A 24 30.80 9.15 -22.97
C LEU A 24 30.18 8.31 -21.84
N ILE A 25 29.52 8.98 -20.89
CA ILE A 25 28.61 8.34 -19.94
C ILE A 25 27.20 8.53 -20.52
N THR A 26 26.66 7.48 -21.14
CA THR A 26 25.21 7.31 -21.23
C THR A 26 24.67 7.34 -19.80
N THR A 27 24.05 8.45 -19.43
CA THR A 27 23.44 8.62 -18.11
C THR A 27 22.35 7.55 -17.93
N PRO A 28 22.40 6.72 -16.89
CA PRO A 28 21.24 5.93 -16.51
C PRO A 28 20.14 6.92 -16.16
N ARG A 29 18.93 6.76 -16.72
CA ARG A 29 17.74 7.49 -16.24
C ARG A 29 17.65 7.27 -14.73
N THR A 30 17.98 8.27 -13.94
CA THR A 30 17.68 8.30 -12.51
C THR A 30 16.16 8.49 -12.36
N MET A 31 15.38 7.42 -12.50
CA MET A 31 13.94 7.41 -12.23
C MET A 31 13.69 7.23 -10.74
N ALA A 32 14.22 8.14 -9.91
CA ALA A 32 13.85 8.20 -8.51
C ALA A 32 13.47 9.65 -8.18
N SER A 33 12.18 9.97 -8.40
CA SER A 33 11.58 11.14 -7.80
C SER A 33 11.42 10.84 -6.31
N PHE A 34 12.50 11.07 -5.55
CA PHE A 34 12.47 10.95 -4.10
C PHE A 34 11.53 12.03 -3.55
N ALA A 35 10.42 11.59 -2.94
CA ALA A 35 9.55 12.48 -2.20
C ALA A 35 10.34 13.07 -1.01
N PRO A 36 10.09 14.33 -0.62
CA PRO A 36 10.51 14.81 0.68
C PRO A 36 9.99 13.87 1.78
N SER A 37 10.92 13.31 2.56
CA SER A 37 10.58 12.52 3.73
C SER A 37 10.34 13.45 4.92
N LYS A 38 9.14 13.40 5.49
CA LYS A 38 8.73 14.16 6.68
C LYS A 38 8.02 13.23 7.66
N GLY A 39 8.19 13.49 8.95
CA GLY A 39 7.48 12.77 10.00
C GLY A 39 6.02 13.21 10.10
N LEU A 40 5.21 12.40 10.78
CA LEU A 40 3.84 12.75 11.15
C LEU A 40 3.74 12.73 12.67
N SER A 41 3.12 13.76 13.26
CA SER A 41 2.94 13.84 14.71
C SER A 41 2.01 12.75 15.21
N ASN A 42 2.25 12.27 16.43
CA ASN A 42 1.37 11.34 17.13
C ASN A 42 1.58 11.53 18.64
N GLU A 43 0.88 12.50 19.21
CA GLU A 43 0.95 12.80 20.64
C GLU A 43 0.33 11.66 21.49
N PRO A 44 0.74 11.49 22.75
CA PRO A 44 0.17 10.48 23.63
C PRO A 44 -1.36 10.50 23.65
N GLY A 45 -1.98 9.34 23.44
CA GLY A 45 -3.43 9.20 23.42
C GLY A 45 -4.11 9.53 22.08
N GLN A 46 -3.40 10.07 21.07
CA GLN A 46 -3.98 10.25 19.74
C GLN A 46 -4.18 8.92 19.00
N ASN A 47 -3.27 7.97 19.23
CA ASN A 47 -3.28 6.63 18.64
C ASN A 47 -3.42 6.66 17.10
N SER A 48 -2.80 7.65 16.44
CA SER A 48 -2.87 7.88 14.99
C SER A 48 -1.79 7.14 14.19
N CYS A 49 -0.99 6.29 14.83
CA CYS A 49 0.12 5.59 14.18
C CYS A 49 -0.32 4.74 12.97
N PHE A 50 -1.47 4.07 13.04
CA PHE A 50 -2.03 3.28 11.94
C PHE A 50 -2.29 4.12 10.68
N LEU A 51 -2.91 5.30 10.85
CA LEU A 51 -3.16 6.24 9.79
C LEU A 51 -1.86 6.83 9.26
N ASN A 52 -0.93 7.19 10.16
CA ASN A 52 0.35 7.75 9.76
C ASN A 52 1.13 6.75 8.90
N SER A 53 1.14 5.47 9.25
CA SER A 53 1.75 4.41 8.44
C SER A 53 1.11 4.31 7.05
N ALA A 54 -0.22 4.24 6.96
CA ALA A 54 -0.94 4.19 5.68
C ALA A 54 -0.68 5.43 4.81
N LEU A 55 -0.67 6.62 5.43
CA LEU A 55 -0.43 7.90 4.76
C LEU A 55 0.99 8.00 4.20
N GLN A 56 1.99 7.51 4.96
CA GLN A 56 3.38 7.48 4.51
C GLN A 56 3.55 6.56 3.29
N VAL A 57 2.88 5.41 3.25
CA VAL A 57 2.87 4.53 2.07
C VAL A 57 2.33 5.28 0.85
N LEU A 58 1.13 5.88 0.96
CA LEU A 58 0.52 6.62 -0.15
C LEU A 58 1.40 7.78 -0.65
N TRP A 59 2.03 8.55 0.25
CA TRP A 59 2.89 9.67 -0.13
C TRP A 59 4.14 9.23 -0.91
N HIS A 60 4.75 8.13 -0.49
CA HIS A 60 5.99 7.63 -1.08
C HIS A 60 5.76 6.81 -2.37
N LEU A 61 4.53 6.37 -2.64
CA LEU A 61 4.14 5.82 -3.94
C LEU A 61 4.08 6.92 -5.00
N ASP A 62 5.16 7.09 -5.77
CA ASP A 62 5.29 8.18 -6.76
C ASP A 62 4.18 8.15 -7.83
N ILE A 63 3.78 6.96 -8.30
CA ILE A 63 2.67 6.79 -9.26
C ILE A 63 1.36 7.32 -8.66
N PHE A 64 1.06 6.96 -7.41
CA PHE A 64 -0.11 7.45 -6.70
C PHE A 64 -0.04 8.96 -6.50
N ARG A 65 1.06 9.47 -5.93
CA ARG A 65 1.25 10.90 -5.66
C ARG A 65 1.07 11.76 -6.91
N ARG A 66 1.69 11.37 -8.04
CA ARG A 66 1.57 12.09 -9.31
C ARG A 66 0.14 12.06 -9.84
N SER A 67 -0.50 10.89 -9.85
CA SER A 67 -1.87 10.72 -10.32
C SER A 67 -2.85 11.51 -9.44
N PHE A 68 -2.72 11.40 -8.12
CA PHE A 68 -3.60 12.07 -7.16
C PHE A 68 -3.47 13.58 -7.26
N ARG A 69 -2.26 14.12 -7.49
CA ARG A 69 -2.04 15.55 -7.70
C ARG A 69 -2.84 16.10 -8.89
N GLN A 70 -2.99 15.33 -9.97
CA GLN A 70 -3.71 15.74 -11.19
C GLN A 70 -5.23 15.79 -11.00
N LEU A 71 -5.79 15.07 -10.03
CA LEU A 71 -7.23 15.08 -9.77
C LEU A 71 -7.66 16.41 -9.14
N THR A 72 -8.56 17.15 -9.78
CA THR A 72 -9.08 18.43 -9.26
C THR A 72 -10.56 18.37 -8.88
N ILE A 73 -11.29 17.41 -9.43
CA ILE A 73 -12.74 17.26 -9.27
C ILE A 73 -13.03 16.05 -8.37
N HIS A 74 -13.91 16.24 -7.39
CA HIS A 74 -14.42 15.19 -6.53
C HIS A 74 -15.77 15.60 -5.92
N LYS A 75 -16.56 14.61 -5.48
CA LYS A 75 -17.75 14.83 -4.64
C LYS A 75 -17.29 15.08 -3.20
N CYS A 76 -17.25 16.35 -2.80
CA CYS A 76 -16.89 16.75 -1.45
C CYS A 76 -17.96 16.27 -0.44
N MET A 77 -17.51 15.95 0.77
CA MET A 77 -18.36 15.51 1.89
C MET A 77 -18.05 16.32 3.16
N GLU A 78 -17.80 17.62 2.98
CA GLU A 78 -17.53 18.57 4.06
C GLU A 78 -16.42 18.07 4.99
N ASP A 79 -16.63 18.10 6.31
CA ASP A 79 -15.66 17.71 7.31
C ASP A 79 -15.28 16.22 7.31
N SER A 80 -16.08 15.37 6.65
CA SER A 80 -15.78 13.94 6.49
C SER A 80 -15.01 13.66 5.19
N CYS A 81 -14.67 14.69 4.41
CA CYS A 81 -14.06 14.51 3.10
C CYS A 81 -12.58 14.10 3.19
N ILE A 82 -12.34 12.81 3.08
CA ILE A 82 -10.98 12.22 3.03
C ILE A 82 -10.18 12.76 1.84
N PHE A 83 -10.82 12.99 0.68
CA PHE A 83 -10.14 13.55 -0.49
C PHE A 83 -9.55 14.94 -0.21
N CYS A 84 -10.34 15.85 0.38
CA CYS A 84 -9.88 17.19 0.78
C CYS A 84 -8.75 17.12 1.81
N ALA A 85 -8.91 16.28 2.84
CA ALA A 85 -7.90 16.13 3.88
C ALA A 85 -6.58 15.57 3.33
N LEU A 86 -6.64 14.58 2.43
CA LEU A 86 -5.48 14.05 1.72
C LEU A 86 -4.79 15.11 0.85
N LYS A 87 -5.57 15.91 0.10
CA LYS A 87 -5.02 17.03 -0.68
C LYS A 87 -4.28 18.03 0.20
N SER A 88 -4.85 18.39 1.35
CA SER A 88 -4.24 19.30 2.31
C SER A 88 -2.91 18.76 2.84
N ILE A 89 -2.88 17.53 3.37
CA ILE A 89 -1.65 16.98 3.95
C ILE A 89 -0.59 16.71 2.88
N PHE A 90 -0.96 16.31 1.66
CA PHE A 90 -0.01 16.14 0.55
C PHE A 90 0.59 17.48 0.08
N ALA A 91 -0.18 18.57 0.12
CA ALA A 91 0.37 19.90 -0.12
C ALA A 91 1.38 20.28 0.96
N GLN A 92 1.10 19.98 2.24
CA GLN A 92 2.06 20.20 3.33
C GLN A 92 3.33 19.35 3.16
N PHE A 93 3.19 18.07 2.79
CA PHE A 93 4.35 17.23 2.48
C PHE A 93 5.22 17.83 1.38
N GLN A 94 4.60 18.40 0.34
CA GLN A 94 5.34 18.93 -0.80
C GLN A 94 5.98 20.30 -0.54
N PHE A 95 5.28 21.19 0.18
CA PHE A 95 5.62 22.62 0.20
C PHE A 95 5.96 23.18 1.57
N SER A 96 5.56 22.51 2.67
CA SER A 96 5.90 23.00 4.01
C SER A 96 7.41 22.91 4.27
N SER A 97 7.95 23.78 5.11
CA SER A 97 9.30 23.65 5.69
C SER A 97 9.36 22.73 6.91
N GLU A 98 8.20 22.40 7.50
CA GLU A 98 8.12 21.62 8.74
C GLU A 98 8.65 20.20 8.56
N ARG A 99 9.43 19.71 9.53
CA ARG A 99 9.96 18.33 9.50
C ARG A 99 8.94 17.29 9.97
N VAL A 100 7.98 17.72 10.79
CA VAL A 100 6.90 16.90 11.34
C VAL A 100 5.58 17.58 11.03
N LEU A 101 4.66 16.86 10.40
CA LEU A 101 3.37 17.40 9.96
C LEU A 101 2.22 16.83 10.81
N PRO A 102 1.17 17.63 11.08
CA PRO A 102 -0.01 17.15 11.77
C PRO A 102 -0.97 16.43 10.81
N SER A 103 -1.45 15.25 11.19
CA SER A 103 -2.44 14.46 10.42
C SER A 103 -3.87 14.55 10.98
N ASP A 104 -4.12 15.50 11.89
CA ASP A 104 -5.36 15.68 12.66
C ASP A 104 -6.59 15.90 11.77
N VAL A 105 -6.46 16.67 10.68
CA VAL A 105 -7.56 16.92 9.73
C VAL A 105 -7.99 15.63 9.05
N LEU A 106 -7.03 14.83 8.56
CA LEU A 106 -7.32 13.53 7.95
C LEU A 106 -7.83 12.52 8.98
N ARG A 107 -7.26 12.54 10.19
CA ARG A 107 -7.67 11.69 11.31
C ARG A 107 -9.12 11.93 11.70
N SER A 108 -9.54 13.19 11.73
CA SER A 108 -10.91 13.61 12.04
C SER A 108 -11.88 13.25 10.92
N ALA A 109 -11.51 13.50 9.66
CA ALA A 109 -12.31 13.13 8.50
C ALA A 109 -12.54 11.62 8.42
N LEU A 110 -11.52 10.82 8.73
CA LEU A 110 -11.60 9.35 8.77
C LEU A 110 -12.57 8.88 9.87
N ALA A 111 -12.44 9.40 11.09
CA ALA A 111 -13.33 9.05 12.20
C ALA A 111 -14.80 9.36 11.89
N LYS A 112 -15.08 10.54 11.31
CA LYS A 112 -16.42 10.94 10.87
C LYS A 112 -16.97 10.04 9.76
N THR A 113 -16.13 9.68 8.79
CA THR A 113 -16.53 8.81 7.66
C THR A 113 -16.97 7.42 8.11
N PHE A 114 -16.36 6.89 9.17
CA PHE A 114 -16.58 5.51 9.64
C PHE A 114 -17.30 5.43 10.99
N GLN A 115 -17.96 6.52 11.40
CA GLN A 115 -18.67 6.63 12.69
C GLN A 115 -19.71 5.50 12.88
N ASP A 116 -20.47 5.17 11.84
CA ASP A 116 -21.55 4.18 11.93
C ASP A 116 -21.01 2.75 12.14
N LYS A 117 -19.78 2.51 11.70
CA LYS A 117 -19.08 1.22 11.87
C LYS A 117 -18.28 1.15 13.17
N GLN A 118 -18.23 2.24 13.94
CA GLN A 118 -17.36 2.37 15.13
C GLN A 118 -15.88 2.09 14.82
N ARG A 119 -15.46 2.29 13.57
CA ARG A 119 -14.08 2.08 13.13
C ARG A 119 -13.33 3.39 13.02
N PHE A 120 -12.02 3.35 13.25
CA PHE A 120 -11.12 4.50 13.17
C PHE A 120 -11.53 5.68 14.08
N GLN A 121 -12.15 5.42 15.23
CA GLN A 121 -12.63 6.46 16.15
C GLN A 121 -11.47 7.18 16.86
N LEU A 122 -11.64 8.47 17.15
CA LEU A 122 -10.58 9.30 17.74
C LEU A 122 -10.09 8.72 19.07
N GLY A 123 -8.77 8.73 19.28
CA GLY A 123 -8.14 8.19 20.48
C GLY A 123 -8.09 6.66 20.55
N ILE A 124 -8.67 5.95 19.58
CA ILE A 124 -8.60 4.50 19.46
C ILE A 124 -7.62 4.12 18.35
N MET A 125 -6.82 3.08 18.61
CA MET A 125 -5.92 2.48 17.62
C MET A 125 -6.70 1.52 16.72
N ASP A 126 -6.29 1.39 15.46
CA ASP A 126 -6.94 0.53 14.47
C ASP A 126 -5.86 -0.09 13.55
N ASP A 127 -6.27 -0.95 12.62
CA ASP A 127 -5.35 -1.63 11.70
C ASP A 127 -4.87 -0.72 10.56
N ALA A 128 -3.56 -0.74 10.26
CA ALA A 128 -2.96 0.11 9.25
C ALA A 128 -3.23 -0.36 7.80
N ALA A 129 -3.29 -1.66 7.56
CA ALA A 129 -3.58 -2.24 6.25
C ALA A 129 -5.05 -2.01 5.87
N GLU A 130 -5.96 -2.26 6.82
CA GLU A 130 -7.38 -1.94 6.62
C GLU A 130 -7.59 -0.43 6.46
N CYS A 131 -6.86 0.41 7.20
CA CYS A 131 -6.90 1.86 7.00
C CYS A 131 -6.46 2.26 5.59
N PHE A 132 -5.36 1.69 5.09
CA PHE A 132 -4.86 1.92 3.73
C PHE A 132 -5.90 1.57 2.67
N GLU A 133 -6.51 0.38 2.76
CA GLU A 133 -7.56 -0.06 1.85
C GLU A 133 -8.78 0.87 1.89
N ASN A 134 -9.21 1.24 3.10
CA ASN A 134 -10.33 2.18 3.27
C ASN A 134 -10.01 3.56 2.70
N LEU A 135 -8.78 4.06 2.80
CA LEU A 135 -8.39 5.32 2.16
C LEU A 135 -8.50 5.22 0.62
N LEU A 136 -8.02 4.14 0.01
CA LEU A 136 -8.19 3.89 -1.43
C LEU A 136 -9.67 3.86 -1.81
N MET A 137 -10.48 3.12 -1.05
CA MET A 137 -11.91 2.99 -1.34
C MET A 137 -12.67 4.30 -1.18
N ARG A 138 -12.30 5.11 -0.19
CA ARG A 138 -12.88 6.45 -0.01
C ARG A 138 -12.48 7.40 -1.13
N ILE A 139 -11.25 7.33 -1.63
CA ILE A 139 -10.84 8.06 -2.84
C ILE A 139 -11.70 7.65 -4.04
N HIS A 140 -11.90 6.34 -4.27
CA HIS A 140 -12.79 5.84 -5.33
C HIS A 140 -14.17 6.49 -5.23
N VAL A 141 -14.84 6.38 -4.07
CA VAL A 141 -16.19 6.95 -3.90
C VAL A 141 -16.24 8.45 -4.18
N HIS A 142 -15.23 9.20 -3.75
CA HIS A 142 -15.17 10.64 -3.99
C HIS A 142 -15.05 11.01 -5.48
N ILE A 143 -14.43 10.17 -6.32
CA ILE A 143 -14.12 10.52 -7.73
C ILE A 143 -14.94 9.75 -8.76
N SER A 144 -15.58 8.64 -8.37
CA SER A 144 -16.38 7.80 -9.27
C SER A 144 -17.89 7.95 -9.08
N ALA A 145 -18.34 8.88 -8.23
CA ALA A 145 -19.76 9.16 -7.99
C ALA A 145 -20.59 7.88 -7.68
N GLU A 146 -20.09 7.07 -6.75
CA GLU A 146 -20.77 5.86 -6.24
C GLU A 146 -20.92 4.71 -7.24
N THR A 147 -20.05 4.65 -8.27
CA THR A 147 -19.95 3.42 -9.05
C THR A 147 -19.55 2.28 -8.11
N ARG A 148 -20.19 1.11 -8.22
CA ARG A 148 -19.80 -0.05 -7.40
C ARG A 148 -18.33 -0.39 -7.66
N GLU A 149 -17.64 -0.78 -6.60
CA GLU A 149 -16.20 -1.09 -6.62
C GLU A 149 -15.87 -2.19 -7.63
N ASP A 150 -16.69 -3.22 -7.75
CA ASP A 150 -16.45 -4.39 -8.58
C ASP A 150 -16.53 -4.14 -10.09
N ILE A 151 -17.09 -3.00 -10.52
CA ILE A 151 -17.34 -2.69 -11.94
C ILE A 151 -16.76 -1.34 -12.39
N CYS A 152 -15.99 -0.66 -11.54
CA CYS A 152 -15.44 0.64 -11.87
C CYS A 152 -14.35 0.54 -12.93
N THR A 153 -14.59 1.17 -14.08
CA THR A 153 -13.64 1.25 -15.22
C THR A 153 -13.20 2.69 -15.53
N ALA A 154 -13.52 3.63 -14.62
CA ALA A 154 -13.20 5.04 -14.81
C ALA A 154 -11.68 5.27 -14.92
N LYS A 155 -11.25 5.91 -16.01
CA LYS A 155 -9.82 6.14 -16.31
C LYS A 155 -9.11 7.04 -15.31
N HIS A 156 -9.87 7.85 -14.58
CA HIS A 156 -9.34 8.72 -13.52
C HIS A 156 -9.40 8.08 -12.14
N CYS A 157 -9.99 6.88 -11.98
CA CYS A 157 -10.08 6.21 -10.69
C CYS A 157 -8.74 5.57 -10.32
N ILE A 158 -7.95 6.26 -9.49
CA ILE A 158 -6.61 5.80 -9.10
C ILE A 158 -6.62 4.40 -8.46
N PRO A 159 -7.51 4.07 -7.49
CA PRO A 159 -7.60 2.72 -6.96
C PRO A 159 -7.72 1.66 -8.06
N HIS A 160 -8.69 1.79 -8.96
CA HIS A 160 -8.91 0.81 -10.03
C HIS A 160 -7.86 0.80 -11.12
N GLN A 161 -7.33 1.95 -11.49
CA GLN A 161 -6.37 2.03 -12.60
C GLN A 161 -4.95 1.67 -12.18
N LYS A 162 -4.60 1.87 -10.90
CA LYS A 162 -3.22 1.70 -10.41
C LYS A 162 -3.04 0.49 -9.50
N PHE A 163 -4.03 0.14 -8.68
CA PHE A 163 -3.91 -0.91 -7.66
C PHE A 163 -4.71 -2.18 -7.96
N ALA A 164 -5.83 -2.07 -8.69
CA ALA A 164 -6.73 -3.22 -8.85
C ALA A 164 -6.04 -4.42 -9.48
N MET A 165 -6.09 -5.53 -8.75
CA MET A 165 -5.75 -6.85 -9.24
C MET A 165 -7.03 -7.55 -9.67
N THR A 166 -7.15 -7.87 -10.96
CA THR A 166 -8.22 -8.73 -11.46
C THR A 166 -7.75 -10.17 -11.34
N LEU A 167 -8.33 -10.88 -10.37
CA LEU A 167 -7.98 -12.26 -10.07
C LEU A 167 -9.03 -13.22 -10.61
N LEU A 168 -8.56 -14.41 -11.00
CA LEU A 168 -9.38 -15.57 -11.26
C LEU A 168 -9.04 -16.64 -10.22
N GLU A 169 -9.98 -16.96 -9.33
CA GLU A 169 -9.80 -18.01 -8.32
C GLU A 169 -10.47 -19.32 -8.76
N GLN A 170 -9.79 -20.43 -8.51
CA GLN A 170 -10.27 -21.76 -8.84
C GLN A 170 -9.77 -22.75 -7.78
N CYS A 171 -10.68 -23.54 -7.21
CA CYS A 171 -10.32 -24.63 -6.32
C CYS A 171 -9.96 -25.86 -7.15
N VAL A 172 -8.81 -26.47 -6.88
CA VAL A 172 -8.35 -27.69 -7.55
C VAL A 172 -8.20 -28.78 -6.51
N CYS A 173 -8.87 -29.92 -6.73
CA CYS A 173 -8.71 -31.09 -5.88
C CYS A 173 -7.32 -31.70 -6.09
N SER A 174 -6.51 -31.74 -5.03
CA SER A 174 -5.15 -32.29 -5.08
C SER A 174 -5.13 -33.79 -5.37
N SER A 175 -6.22 -34.51 -5.06
CA SER A 175 -6.31 -35.97 -5.22
C SER A 175 -6.79 -36.41 -6.61
N CYS A 176 -7.73 -35.68 -7.23
CA CYS A 176 -8.34 -36.08 -8.50
C CYS A 176 -8.17 -35.08 -9.66
N GLY A 177 -7.62 -33.89 -9.41
CA GLY A 177 -7.42 -32.85 -10.42
C GLY A 177 -8.69 -32.13 -10.88
N ALA A 178 -9.87 -32.51 -10.37
CA ALA A 178 -11.11 -31.78 -10.65
C ALA A 178 -10.98 -30.33 -10.18
N SER A 179 -11.44 -29.40 -11.00
CA SER A 179 -11.35 -27.96 -10.72
C SER A 179 -12.76 -27.34 -10.69
N SER A 180 -12.99 -26.37 -9.81
CA SER A 180 -14.24 -25.61 -9.77
C SER A 180 -14.40 -24.72 -11.00
N ASP A 181 -15.57 -24.13 -11.18
CA ASP A 181 -15.71 -23.00 -12.10
C ASP A 181 -14.82 -21.84 -11.61
N PRO A 182 -14.18 -21.11 -12.55
CA PRO A 182 -13.31 -20.00 -12.18
C PRO A 182 -14.14 -18.78 -11.77
N LEU A 183 -13.79 -18.18 -10.63
CA LEU A 183 -14.47 -17.01 -10.07
C LEU A 183 -13.61 -15.75 -10.27
N PRO A 184 -14.03 -14.80 -11.13
CA PRO A 184 -13.34 -13.53 -11.28
C PRO A 184 -13.72 -12.54 -10.18
N PHE A 185 -12.75 -11.82 -9.64
CA PHE A 185 -12.99 -10.71 -8.73
C PHE A 185 -11.86 -9.67 -8.79
N ILE A 186 -12.09 -8.52 -8.19
CA ILE A 186 -11.12 -7.44 -8.06
C ILE A 186 -10.78 -7.27 -6.59
N GLN A 187 -9.50 -7.07 -6.29
CA GLN A 187 -9.01 -6.69 -4.97
C GLN A 187 -7.93 -5.63 -5.10
N MET A 188 -7.83 -4.73 -4.12
CA MET A 188 -6.78 -3.70 -4.07
C MET A 188 -5.56 -4.16 -3.28
N VAL A 189 -5.77 -4.96 -2.23
CA VAL A 189 -4.73 -5.53 -1.38
C VAL A 189 -4.87 -7.05 -1.39
N HIS A 190 -3.78 -7.76 -1.67
CA HIS A 190 -3.75 -9.21 -1.56
C HIS A 190 -3.29 -9.62 -0.18
N TYR A 191 -4.20 -10.10 0.66
CA TYR A 191 -3.84 -10.63 1.97
C TYR A 191 -3.35 -12.06 1.86
N ILE A 192 -2.18 -12.33 2.44
CA ILE A 192 -1.56 -13.65 2.53
C ILE A 192 -1.34 -13.96 4.01
N SER A 193 -1.83 -15.11 4.46
CA SER A 193 -1.53 -15.59 5.82
C SER A 193 -0.10 -16.11 5.88
N THR A 194 0.58 -15.82 6.97
CA THR A 194 1.97 -16.25 7.17
C THR A 194 2.08 -17.76 7.33
N THR A 195 1.09 -18.43 7.93
CA THR A 195 1.09 -19.90 7.98
C THR A 195 0.89 -20.55 6.61
N SER A 196 0.14 -19.89 5.70
CA SER A 196 -0.08 -20.38 4.34
C SER A 196 1.22 -20.39 3.50
N LEU A 197 2.19 -19.53 3.84
CA LEU A 197 3.52 -19.53 3.22
C LEU A 197 4.41 -20.69 3.68
N CYS A 198 4.12 -21.29 4.85
CA CYS A 198 4.94 -22.32 5.47
C CYS A 198 4.35 -23.74 5.32
N ASN A 199 3.03 -23.87 5.11
CA ASN A 199 2.33 -25.17 5.09
C ASN A 199 1.92 -25.59 3.67
N CYS A 200 2.78 -26.36 3.01
CA CYS A 200 2.46 -27.10 1.79
C CYS A 200 1.73 -28.43 2.14
N GLY A 201 0.40 -28.43 2.27
CA GLY A 201 -0.29 -29.67 2.67
C GLY A 201 -1.81 -29.80 2.50
N GLU A 202 -2.49 -28.86 1.84
CA GLU A 202 -3.96 -28.92 1.77
C GLU A 202 -4.51 -29.88 0.69
N VAL A 203 -5.60 -30.58 1.03
CA VAL A 203 -6.34 -31.51 0.16
C VAL A 203 -7.03 -30.78 -1.01
N LEU A 204 -7.34 -29.49 -0.83
CA LEU A 204 -7.87 -28.58 -1.85
C LEU A 204 -6.88 -27.44 -2.05
N ARG A 205 -6.41 -27.26 -3.28
CA ARG A 205 -5.49 -26.17 -3.63
C ARG A 205 -6.27 -25.00 -4.22
N ILE A 206 -6.26 -23.86 -3.54
CA ILE A 206 -6.77 -22.61 -4.11
C ILE A 206 -5.73 -22.08 -5.10
N ARG A 207 -6.11 -22.03 -6.38
CA ARG A 207 -5.31 -21.43 -7.44
C ARG A 207 -5.88 -20.07 -7.76
N ARG A 208 -5.09 -19.01 -7.61
CA ARG A 208 -5.43 -17.67 -8.10
C ARG A 208 -4.54 -17.29 -9.25
N VAL A 209 -5.12 -16.69 -10.29
CA VAL A 209 -4.39 -16.21 -11.47
C VAL A 209 -4.61 -14.71 -11.59
N LEU A 210 -3.53 -13.93 -11.70
CA LEU A 210 -3.65 -12.50 -12.00
C LEU A 210 -3.86 -12.32 -13.51
N MET A 211 -4.99 -11.71 -13.85
CA MET A 211 -5.47 -11.54 -15.22
C MET A 211 -5.08 -10.20 -15.84
N ASN A 212 -4.48 -9.29 -15.07
CA ASN A 212 -4.04 -7.98 -15.52
C ASN A 212 -2.61 -7.66 -15.05
N SER A 213 -2.10 -6.48 -15.44
CA SER A 213 -0.79 -5.97 -15.03
C SER A 213 -0.95 -4.64 -14.28
N PRO A 214 -1.30 -4.64 -12.98
CA PRO A 214 -1.43 -3.42 -12.19
C PRO A 214 -0.08 -2.69 -12.09
N GLU A 215 -0.14 -1.37 -11.98
CA GLU A 215 1.06 -0.54 -11.80
C GLU A 215 1.62 -0.61 -10.37
N ILE A 216 0.75 -0.92 -9.41
CA ILE A 216 1.10 -1.09 -7.99
C ILE A 216 0.44 -2.39 -7.51
N VAL A 217 1.25 -3.28 -6.94
CA VAL A 217 0.76 -4.49 -6.25
C VAL A 217 0.91 -4.26 -4.75
N SER A 218 -0.18 -4.34 -4.01
CA SER A 218 -0.20 -4.26 -2.54
C SER A 218 -0.41 -5.65 -1.96
N ILE A 219 0.49 -6.07 -1.08
CA ILE A 219 0.44 -7.35 -0.38
C ILE A 219 0.33 -7.07 1.12
N GLY A 220 -0.72 -7.58 1.75
CA GLY A 220 -0.89 -7.56 3.20
C GLY A 220 -0.48 -8.91 3.79
N LEU A 221 0.37 -8.90 4.81
CA LEU A 221 0.76 -10.12 5.52
C LEU A 221 -0.05 -10.23 6.80
N VAL A 222 -0.81 -11.32 6.94
CA VAL A 222 -1.61 -11.61 8.13
C VAL A 222 -0.81 -12.54 9.02
N TRP A 223 -0.41 -12.03 10.19
CA TRP A 223 0.29 -12.79 11.23
C TRP A 223 -0.72 -13.60 12.04
N ASP A 224 -0.96 -14.83 11.59
CA ASP A 224 -2.00 -15.72 12.10
C ASP A 224 -1.49 -16.76 13.11
N SER A 225 -0.20 -16.72 13.45
CA SER A 225 0.39 -17.52 14.52
C SER A 225 0.73 -16.68 15.75
N ASP A 226 0.44 -17.20 16.94
CA ASP A 226 0.85 -16.60 18.23
C ASP A 226 2.37 -16.61 18.46
N HIS A 227 3.14 -17.24 17.57
CA HIS A 227 4.60 -17.33 17.62
C HIS A 227 5.23 -16.32 16.64
N SER A 228 5.96 -15.36 17.19
CA SER A 228 6.68 -14.30 16.44
C SER A 228 7.82 -14.80 15.55
N ASP A 229 8.15 -16.09 15.67
CA ASP A 229 9.36 -16.70 15.11
C ASP A 229 9.29 -16.83 13.58
N LEU A 230 8.08 -16.85 13.01
CA LEU A 230 7.86 -16.88 11.56
C LEU A 230 8.19 -15.55 10.88
N ALA A 231 8.37 -14.45 11.62
CA ALA A 231 8.68 -13.16 11.00
C ALA A 231 10.04 -13.14 10.32
N GLU A 232 11.06 -13.76 10.92
CA GLU A 232 12.38 -13.90 10.29
C GLU A 232 12.30 -14.83 9.08
N ASP A 233 11.55 -15.93 9.16
CA ASP A 233 11.37 -16.87 8.05
C ASP A 233 10.61 -16.25 6.87
N VAL A 234 9.58 -15.45 7.13
CA VAL A 234 8.85 -14.69 6.09
C VAL A 234 9.75 -13.64 5.46
N ILE A 235 10.52 -12.88 6.26
CA ILE A 235 11.47 -11.89 5.73
C ILE A 235 12.56 -12.58 4.89
N HIS A 236 13.04 -13.74 5.33
CA HIS A 236 14.03 -14.54 4.60
C HIS A 236 13.45 -15.13 3.31
N SER A 237 12.19 -15.59 3.33
CA SER A 237 11.50 -16.17 2.16
C SER A 237 11.12 -15.11 1.12
N LEU A 238 10.69 -13.92 1.56
CA LEU A 238 10.37 -12.80 0.68
C LEU A 238 11.63 -12.08 0.17
N GLY A 239 12.74 -12.15 0.90
CA GLY A 239 13.98 -11.45 0.63
C GLY A 239 13.84 -9.91 0.63
N THR A 240 14.86 -9.22 0.12
CA THR A 240 14.80 -7.76 -0.16
C THR A 240 14.23 -7.45 -1.55
N CYS A 241 14.06 -8.47 -2.38
CA CYS A 241 13.43 -8.43 -3.69
C CYS A 241 12.41 -9.57 -3.77
N LEU A 242 11.14 -9.18 -3.73
CA LEU A 242 10.01 -10.07 -3.89
C LEU A 242 9.82 -10.31 -5.40
N HIS A 243 10.27 -11.45 -5.92
CA HIS A 243 9.87 -11.82 -7.28
C HIS A 243 8.40 -12.25 -7.20
N LEU A 244 7.56 -11.79 -8.13
CA LEU A 244 6.18 -12.29 -8.23
C LEU A 244 6.12 -13.84 -8.36
N GLY A 245 7.22 -14.46 -8.81
CA GLY A 245 7.44 -15.89 -8.81
C GLY A 245 7.52 -16.52 -7.41
N ASP A 246 7.98 -15.80 -6.40
CA ASP A 246 8.15 -16.27 -5.02
C ASP A 246 6.79 -16.32 -4.28
N VAL A 247 5.78 -15.64 -4.82
CA VAL A 247 4.37 -15.68 -4.39
C VAL A 247 3.57 -16.74 -5.17
N ARG A 248 4.23 -17.62 -5.95
CA ARG A 248 3.56 -18.55 -6.90
C ARG A 248 2.59 -19.53 -6.27
N GLU A 249 2.72 -19.82 -4.98
CA GLU A 249 1.76 -20.66 -4.27
C GLU A 249 0.44 -19.91 -4.00
N CYS A 250 0.46 -18.58 -3.95
CA CYS A 250 -0.73 -17.74 -3.74
C CYS A 250 -1.25 -17.05 -5.01
N LEU A 251 -0.40 -16.74 -6.00
CA LEU A 251 -0.78 -16.08 -7.27
C LEU A 251 0.06 -16.58 -8.45
N GLN A 252 -0.59 -17.16 -9.47
CA GLN A 252 0.04 -17.47 -10.75
C GLN A 252 -0.15 -16.32 -11.74
N PHE A 253 0.94 -15.71 -12.20
CA PHE A 253 0.90 -14.67 -13.21
C PHE A 253 1.05 -15.29 -14.61
N GLN A 254 0.11 -15.07 -15.51
CA GLN A 254 0.32 -15.33 -16.93
C GLN A 254 1.07 -14.14 -17.53
N ARG A 255 2.27 -14.38 -18.08
CA ARG A 255 2.91 -13.42 -18.98
C ARG A 255 2.06 -13.36 -20.26
N PHE A 256 1.33 -12.27 -20.46
CA PHE A 256 0.82 -11.94 -21.78
C PHE A 256 2.01 -11.48 -22.63
N LEU A 257 2.36 -12.28 -23.65
CA LEU A 257 3.29 -11.91 -24.72
C LEU A 257 2.68 -10.83 -25.60
#